data_AF-A0A935ZQP9-F1
#
_entry.id   AF-A0A935ZQP9-F1
#
_cell.length_a   1.000
_cell.length_b   1.000
_cell.length_c   1.000
_cell.angle_alpha   90.00
_cell.angle_beta   90.00
_cell.angle_gamma   90.00
#
_symmetry.space_group_name_H-M   'P 1'
#
loop_
_entity.id
_entity.type
_entity.pdbx_description
1 polymer ?
#
loop_
_entity_poly.entity_id
_entity_poly.type
_entity_poly.pdbx_seq_one_letter_code
_entity_poly.pdbx_strand_id
1 'polypeptide(L)'
;MFYTKGQNYINQNTFLDFETIISFIIDFRVLLAYVPIERICSKLIFIPFFTIFIIHTYLWILNVKSISIIDKIDQGRWLLLIVIFILSMFILPDETNGGGYVTLRLQLIAMFFIIIWLSYSKADTNFFVICLVIIYIPFLVSLYSKIVVQKDLNNKISFFLEAEKIIPANSVIYTIRHSDNWLDGHFSNYLGINNAQVILDNYEVGTGYFPVVRKNEQNLCVRLPFEFKTELKNSNFGICSGSDGININYVLEYGHLPFNQDQKILMDSVKQKGELIFGRDAFNIYKLNY
;
A
#
# COMPACT_ATOMS: atom_id res chain seq x y z
N MET A 1 -6.79 10.10 9.76
CA MET A 1 -7.98 10.94 9.47
C MET A 1 -8.08 11.05 7.96
N PHE A 2 -8.88 10.20 7.31
CA PHE A 2 -9.12 10.25 5.86
C PHE A 2 -10.62 10.44 5.66
N TYR A 3 -11.01 11.64 5.22
CA TYR A 3 -12.37 11.96 4.82
C TYR A 3 -12.45 11.85 3.30
N THR A 4 -13.21 10.89 2.79
CA THR A 4 -13.65 10.88 1.39
C THR A 4 -14.96 11.64 1.29
N LYS A 5 -14.88 12.98 1.23
CA LYS A 5 -15.86 13.69 0.41
C LYS A 5 -15.40 13.51 -1.02
N GLY A 6 -16.26 12.94 -1.86
CA GLY A 6 -16.11 12.88 -3.32
C GLY A 6 -16.06 14.28 -3.91
N GLN A 7 -15.00 15.02 -3.61
CA GLN A 7 -14.59 16.14 -4.42
C GLN A 7 -14.04 15.54 -5.69
N ASN A 8 -14.52 16.06 -6.83
CA ASN A 8 -13.89 15.87 -8.13
C ASN A 8 -12.38 15.76 -7.94
N TYR A 9 -11.81 14.60 -8.26
CA TYR A 9 -10.36 14.40 -8.30
C TYR A 9 -9.82 15.31 -9.41
N ILE A 10 -9.77 16.61 -9.13
CA ILE A 10 -8.98 17.57 -9.89
C ILE A 10 -7.58 16.99 -9.79
N ASN A 11 -6.96 16.75 -10.95
CA ASN A 11 -5.59 16.25 -11.09
C ASN A 11 -4.62 17.05 -10.20
N GLN A 12 -4.52 16.70 -8.92
CA GLN A 12 -3.62 17.33 -7.98
C GLN A 12 -2.36 16.48 -8.01
N ASN A 13 -1.39 17.00 -8.75
CA ASN A 13 -0.03 16.51 -8.71
C ASN A 13 0.56 16.91 -7.35
N THR A 14 0.81 15.93 -6.49
CA THR A 14 1.45 16.17 -5.19
C THR A 14 2.96 16.03 -5.37
N PHE A 15 3.71 17.10 -5.06
CA PHE A 15 5.17 17.08 -5.04
C PHE A 15 5.66 16.93 -3.61
N LEU A 16 6.71 16.14 -3.42
CA LEU A 16 7.42 16.07 -2.15
C LEU A 16 8.36 17.26 -2.01
N ASP A 17 8.52 17.75 -0.78
CA ASP A 17 9.56 18.74 -0.51
C ASP A 17 10.97 18.12 -0.61
N PHE A 18 11.96 18.99 -0.76
CA PHE A 18 13.35 18.59 -0.91
C PHE A 18 13.84 17.73 0.28
N GLU A 19 13.51 18.12 1.51
CA GLU A 19 13.93 17.44 2.72
C GLU A 19 13.40 16.00 2.78
N THR A 20 12.15 15.80 2.36
CA THR A 20 11.49 14.51 2.29
C THR A 20 12.17 13.60 1.28
N ILE A 21 12.48 14.11 0.08
CA ILE A 21 13.20 13.34 -0.95
C ILE A 21 14.59 12.92 -0.45
N ILE A 22 15.33 13.85 0.18
CA ILE A 22 16.63 13.54 0.78
C ILE A 22 16.50 12.49 1.89
N SER A 23 15.49 12.62 2.76
CA SER A 23 15.20 11.60 3.78
C SER A 23 14.91 10.24 3.15
N PHE A 24 14.18 10.18 2.03
CA PHE A 24 13.87 8.91 1.35
C PHE A 24 15.14 8.23 0.82
N ILE A 25 16.06 9.02 0.27
CA ILE A 25 17.36 8.54 -0.20
C ILE A 25 18.19 7.98 0.97
N ILE A 26 18.36 8.76 2.04
CA ILE A 26 19.18 8.39 3.21
C ILE A 26 18.58 7.22 4.00
N ASP A 27 17.27 7.19 4.18
CA ASP A 27 16.57 6.11 4.88
C ASP A 27 16.46 4.84 4.04
N PHE A 28 16.98 4.86 2.80
CA PHE A 28 16.80 3.80 1.82
C PHE A 28 15.34 3.35 1.71
N ARG A 29 14.40 4.32 1.60
CA ARG A 29 12.98 4.10 1.87
C ARG A 29 12.34 3.00 1.02
N VAL A 30 12.87 2.73 -0.17
CA VAL A 30 12.51 1.57 -1.01
C VAL A 30 12.61 0.20 -0.31
N LEU A 31 13.42 0.07 0.74
CA LEU A 31 13.52 -1.16 1.54
C LEU A 31 12.55 -1.20 2.72
N LEU A 32 11.86 -0.09 3.01
CA LEU A 32 10.91 0.03 4.11
C LEU A 32 9.51 -0.38 3.67
N ALA A 33 8.82 -1.09 4.56
CA ALA A 33 7.48 -1.57 4.32
C ALA A 33 6.58 -1.38 5.55
N TYR A 34 6.93 -1.94 6.71
CA TYR A 34 5.96 -2.15 7.79
C TYR A 34 6.41 -1.69 9.18
N VAL A 35 7.68 -1.88 9.55
CA VAL A 35 8.09 -1.79 10.97
C VAL A 35 9.24 -0.83 11.21
N PRO A 36 9.29 -0.15 12.37
CA PRO A 36 10.35 0.82 12.68
C PRO A 36 11.78 0.25 12.59
N ILE A 37 11.96 -1.04 12.92
CA ILE A 37 13.26 -1.71 12.83
C ILE A 37 13.82 -1.73 11.41
N GLU A 38 12.98 -1.77 10.38
CA GLU A 38 13.42 -1.69 8.99
C GLU A 38 14.12 -0.38 8.69
N ARG A 39 13.73 0.73 9.34
CA ARG A 39 14.40 2.04 9.20
C ARG A 39 15.83 2.02 9.72
N ILE A 40 16.08 1.24 10.76
CA ILE A 40 17.43 1.06 11.30
C ILE A 40 18.22 0.16 10.35
N CYS A 41 17.66 -0.98 9.95
CA CYS A 41 18.32 -1.92 9.03
C CYS A 41 18.66 -1.28 7.67
N SER A 42 17.74 -0.51 7.09
CA SER A 42 17.94 0.21 5.82
C SER A 42 19.08 1.21 5.89
N LYS A 43 19.20 2.00 6.98
CA LYS A 43 20.35 2.90 7.19
C LYS A 43 21.66 2.14 7.30
N LEU A 44 21.66 1.02 8.04
CA LEU A 44 22.83 0.15 8.16
C LEU A 44 23.23 -0.49 6.82
N ILE A 45 22.28 -0.70 5.91
CA ILE A 45 22.56 -1.12 4.52
C ILE A 45 23.06 0.05 3.68
N PHE A 46 22.42 1.21 3.80
CA PHE A 46 22.69 2.39 2.98
C PHE A 46 24.13 2.91 3.17
N ILE A 47 24.60 3.02 4.41
CA ILE A 47 25.93 3.56 4.72
C ILE A 47 27.06 2.81 3.99
N PRO A 48 27.23 1.48 4.16
CA PRO A 48 28.28 0.74 3.45
C PRO A 48 28.03 0.72 1.93
N PHE A 49 26.78 0.54 1.48
CA PHE A 49 26.45 0.54 0.06
C PHE A 49 26.87 1.86 -0.63
N PHE A 50 26.53 2.99 -0.03
CA PHE A 50 26.85 4.31 -0.56
C PHE A 50 28.35 4.64 -0.42
N THR A 51 29.01 4.15 0.64
CA THR A 51 30.47 4.28 0.80
C THR A 51 31.22 3.59 -0.34
N ILE A 52 30.83 2.36 -0.69
CA ILE A 52 31.40 1.62 -1.83
C ILE A 52 31.14 2.39 -3.13
N PHE A 53 29.94 2.93 -3.32
CA PHE A 53 29.60 3.75 -4.48
C PHE A 53 30.52 4.97 -4.60
N ILE A 54 30.75 5.72 -3.52
CA ILE A 54 31.66 6.87 -3.52
C ILE A 54 33.08 6.44 -3.84
N ILE A 55 33.61 5.41 -3.15
CA ILE A 55 34.99 4.94 -3.35
C ILE A 55 35.19 4.46 -4.78
N HIS A 56 34.27 3.65 -5.31
CA HIS A 56 34.34 3.14 -6.67
C HIS A 56 34.30 4.28 -7.70
N THR A 57 33.38 5.24 -7.54
CA THR A 57 33.27 6.40 -8.42
C THR A 57 34.53 7.26 -8.38
N TYR A 58 35.09 7.48 -7.18
CA TYR A 58 36.35 8.22 -7.00
C TYR A 58 37.53 7.52 -7.71
N LEU A 59 37.70 6.22 -7.50
CA LEU A 59 38.74 5.43 -8.16
C LEU A 59 38.58 5.43 -9.68
N TRP A 60 37.35 5.38 -10.19
CA TRP A 60 37.09 5.49 -11.62
C TRP A 60 37.51 6.85 -12.18
N ILE A 61 37.16 7.96 -11.50
CA ILE A 61 37.57 9.32 -11.90
C ILE A 61 39.10 9.44 -11.96
N LEU A 62 39.83 8.93 -10.97
CA LEU A 62 41.30 8.97 -10.97
C LEU A 62 41.91 8.17 -12.13
N ASN A 63 41.33 7.00 -12.41
CA ASN A 63 41.81 6.11 -13.48
C ASN A 63 41.26 6.50 -14.86
N VAL A 64 40.41 7.53 -14.96
CA VAL A 64 39.76 7.88 -16.23
C VAL A 64 40.78 8.24 -17.32
N LYS A 65 42.00 8.67 -16.98
CA LYS A 65 43.04 8.99 -17.97
C LYS A 65 43.67 7.76 -18.63
N SER A 66 43.70 6.61 -17.95
CA SER A 66 44.35 5.39 -18.44
C SER A 66 43.41 4.48 -19.24
N ILE A 67 42.11 4.76 -19.23
CA ILE A 67 41.08 3.97 -19.90
C ILE A 67 40.89 4.46 -21.35
N SER A 68 40.53 3.56 -22.27
CA SER A 68 40.19 3.94 -23.66
C SER A 68 38.94 4.84 -23.69
N ILE A 69 38.76 5.64 -24.75
CA ILE A 69 37.59 6.54 -24.82
C ILE A 69 36.26 5.77 -24.92
N ILE A 70 36.27 4.61 -25.58
CA ILE A 70 35.10 3.75 -25.75
C ILE A 70 34.66 3.20 -24.39
N ASP A 71 35.61 2.67 -23.60
CA ASP A 71 35.32 2.13 -22.27
C ASP A 71 34.83 3.20 -21.29
N LYS A 72 35.32 4.45 -21.42
CA LYS A 72 34.82 5.58 -20.61
C LYS A 72 33.36 5.88 -20.89
N ILE A 73 32.97 5.90 -22.16
CA ILE A 73 31.58 6.14 -22.58
C ILE A 73 30.70 4.98 -22.12
N ASP A 74 31.17 3.74 -22.32
CA ASP A 74 30.42 2.53 -21.94
C ASP A 74 30.16 2.44 -20.44
N GLN A 75 31.16 2.77 -19.60
CA GLN A 75 31.00 2.79 -18.16
C GLN A 75 30.21 4.03 -17.70
N GLY A 76 30.56 5.21 -18.22
CA GLY A 76 29.99 6.49 -17.79
C GLY A 76 28.49 6.63 -18.04
N ARG A 77 27.91 5.89 -19.00
CA ARG A 77 26.46 5.90 -19.25
C ARG A 77 25.64 5.47 -18.04
N TRP A 78 26.15 4.54 -17.23
CA TRP A 78 25.44 4.09 -16.02
C TRP A 78 25.40 5.19 -14.96
N LEU A 79 26.51 5.90 -14.77
CA LEU A 79 26.57 7.06 -13.88
C LEU A 79 25.62 8.17 -14.34
N LEU A 80 25.55 8.43 -15.64
CA LEU A 80 24.59 9.38 -16.22
C LEU A 80 23.14 8.98 -15.91
N LEU A 81 22.78 7.71 -16.07
CA LEU A 81 21.44 7.21 -15.75
C LEU A 81 21.12 7.36 -14.27
N ILE A 82 22.05 7.05 -13.36
CA ILE A 82 21.87 7.26 -11.91
C ILE A 82 21.52 8.73 -11.64
N VAL A 83 22.27 9.68 -12.22
CA VAL A 83 22.03 11.12 -12.04
C VAL A 83 20.66 11.52 -12.60
N ILE A 84 20.29 11.05 -13.80
CA ILE A 84 18.98 11.35 -14.40
C ILE A 84 17.84 10.90 -13.49
N PHE A 85 17.89 9.67 -12.98
CA PHE A 85 16.82 9.13 -12.12
C PHE A 85 16.77 9.84 -10.75
N ILE A 86 17.93 10.17 -10.16
CA ILE A 86 17.96 10.96 -8.91
C ILE A 86 17.39 12.36 -9.14
N LEU A 87 17.78 13.06 -10.21
CA LEU A 87 17.23 14.38 -10.51
C LEU A 87 15.74 14.34 -10.82
N SER A 88 15.27 13.28 -11.49
CA SER A 88 13.84 13.09 -11.78
C SER A 88 12.99 12.99 -10.52
N MET A 89 13.55 12.50 -9.40
CA MET A 89 12.85 12.47 -8.11
C MET A 89 12.47 13.87 -7.60
N PHE A 90 13.19 14.93 -8.01
CA PHE A 90 12.92 16.31 -7.61
C PHE A 90 12.04 17.08 -8.62
N ILE A 91 11.81 16.51 -9.80
CA ILE A 91 11.11 17.18 -10.91
C ILE A 91 9.72 16.59 -11.12
N LEU A 92 9.55 15.28 -10.90
CA LEU A 92 8.29 14.58 -11.12
C LEU A 92 7.40 14.62 -9.87
N PRO A 93 6.06 14.69 -10.03
CA PRO A 93 5.14 14.56 -8.90
C PRO A 93 5.19 13.15 -8.33
N ASP A 94 5.10 13.03 -7.01
CA ASP A 94 5.15 11.73 -6.32
C ASP A 94 3.81 10.99 -6.41
N GLU A 95 2.72 11.76 -6.39
CA GLU A 95 1.36 11.27 -6.50
C GLU A 95 0.61 11.92 -7.67
N THR A 96 -0.14 11.11 -8.41
CA THR A 96 -1.08 11.55 -9.44
C THR A 96 -2.40 10.81 -9.24
N ASN A 97 -3.50 11.52 -9.06
CA ASN A 97 -4.85 10.95 -8.93
C ASN A 97 -4.98 9.91 -7.81
N GLY A 98 -4.39 10.19 -6.65
CA GLY A 98 -4.50 9.33 -5.45
C GLY A 98 -3.68 8.04 -5.50
N GLY A 99 -2.98 7.75 -6.61
CA GLY A 99 -1.94 6.74 -6.69
C GLY A 99 -0.57 7.41 -6.61
N GLY A 100 0.23 7.09 -5.58
CA GLY A 100 1.48 7.81 -5.36
C GLY A 100 2.59 6.98 -4.74
N TYR A 101 3.65 6.74 -5.52
CA TYR A 101 4.94 6.16 -5.13
C TYR A 101 6.01 6.40 -6.22
N VAL A 102 5.92 7.49 -7.00
CA VAL A 102 6.83 7.71 -8.15
C VAL A 102 8.28 7.83 -7.66
N THR A 103 8.51 8.59 -6.59
CA THR A 103 9.84 8.81 -6.02
C THR A 103 10.48 7.49 -5.59
N LEU A 104 9.73 6.59 -4.95
CA LEU A 104 10.24 5.27 -4.53
C LEU A 104 10.58 4.38 -5.73
N ARG A 105 9.79 4.44 -6.82
CA ARG A 105 10.08 3.70 -8.05
C ARG A 105 11.33 4.23 -8.74
N LEU A 106 11.50 5.55 -8.81
CA LEU A 106 12.70 6.18 -9.36
C LEU A 106 13.93 5.84 -8.52
N GLN A 107 13.81 5.84 -7.19
CA GLN A 107 14.87 5.40 -6.28
C GLN A 107 15.28 3.95 -6.56
N LEU A 108 14.31 3.04 -6.72
CA LEU A 108 14.58 1.64 -7.06
C LEU A 108 15.35 1.50 -8.38
N ILE A 109 14.94 2.25 -9.40
CA ILE A 109 15.61 2.24 -10.71
C ILE A 109 17.03 2.82 -10.60
N ALA A 110 17.21 3.92 -9.86
CA ALA A 110 18.54 4.49 -9.61
C ALA A 110 19.46 3.48 -8.89
N MET A 111 18.95 2.77 -7.87
CA MET A 111 19.69 1.72 -7.20
C MET A 111 20.12 0.58 -8.12
N PHE A 112 19.23 0.16 -9.02
CA PHE A 112 19.55 -0.88 -9.99
C PHE A 112 20.74 -0.45 -10.86
N PHE A 113 20.78 0.80 -11.32
CA PHE A 113 21.94 1.32 -12.05
C PHE A 113 23.18 1.51 -11.18
N ILE A 114 23.05 1.84 -9.89
CA ILE A 114 24.18 1.84 -8.94
C ILE A 114 24.79 0.44 -8.85
N ILE A 115 23.97 -0.62 -8.75
CA ILE A 115 24.46 -2.00 -8.68
C ILE A 115 25.20 -2.38 -9.98
N ILE A 116 24.65 -2.01 -11.14
CA ILE A 116 25.33 -2.22 -12.43
C ILE A 116 26.66 -1.46 -12.46
N TRP A 117 26.66 -0.19 -12.07
CA TRP A 117 27.87 0.63 -11.99
C TRP A 117 28.94 -0.02 -11.10
N LEU A 118 28.56 -0.45 -9.89
CA LEU A 118 29.45 -1.13 -8.95
C LEU A 118 30.01 -2.46 -9.49
N SER A 119 29.28 -3.16 -10.37
CA SER A 119 29.73 -4.41 -10.97
C SER A 119 30.96 -4.26 -11.89
N TYR A 120 31.24 -3.05 -12.38
CA TYR A 120 32.44 -2.74 -13.17
C TYR A 120 33.69 -2.47 -12.30
N SER A 121 33.55 -2.51 -10.97
CA SER A 121 34.66 -2.25 -10.07
C SER A 121 35.76 -3.30 -10.18
N LYS A 122 36.99 -2.82 -10.36
CA LYS A 122 38.23 -3.62 -10.27
C LYS A 122 38.81 -3.63 -8.85
N ALA A 123 38.06 -3.20 -7.83
CA ALA A 123 38.56 -3.19 -6.46
C ALA A 123 38.77 -4.61 -5.94
N ASP A 124 39.54 -4.75 -4.86
CA ASP A 124 39.85 -6.03 -4.25
C ASP A 124 38.58 -6.81 -3.86
N THR A 125 38.52 -8.08 -4.24
CA THR A 125 37.37 -8.96 -4.01
C THR A 125 37.08 -9.10 -2.52
N ASN A 126 38.10 -9.13 -1.65
CA ASN A 126 37.89 -9.28 -0.21
C ASN A 126 37.16 -8.08 0.40
N PHE A 127 37.48 -6.86 -0.06
CA PHE A 127 36.78 -5.66 0.38
C PHE A 127 35.29 -5.74 0.06
N PHE A 128 34.94 -6.16 -1.16
CA PHE A 128 33.54 -6.35 -1.55
C PHE A 128 32.83 -7.42 -0.72
N VAL A 129 33.50 -8.56 -0.47
CA VAL A 129 32.93 -9.63 0.37
C VAL A 129 32.62 -9.11 1.77
N ILE A 130 33.52 -8.35 2.40
CA ILE A 130 33.29 -7.77 3.74
C ILE A 130 32.08 -6.84 3.71
N CYS A 131 32.01 -5.94 2.73
CA CYS A 131 30.87 -5.02 2.60
C CYS A 131 29.55 -5.76 2.36
N LEU A 132 29.55 -6.81 1.55
CA LEU A 132 28.38 -7.65 1.31
C LEU A 132 27.91 -8.34 2.58
N VAL A 133 28.83 -8.87 3.40
CA VAL A 133 28.48 -9.46 4.70
C VAL A 133 27.84 -8.42 5.62
N ILE A 134 28.41 -7.21 5.69
CA ILE A 134 27.86 -6.11 6.50
C ILE A 134 26.46 -5.70 6.03
N ILE A 135 26.19 -5.70 4.72
CA ILE A 135 24.87 -5.42 4.15
C ILE A 135 23.89 -6.58 4.40
N TYR A 136 24.38 -7.82 4.31
CA TYR A 136 23.54 -9.02 4.33
C TYR A 136 22.90 -9.26 5.70
N ILE A 137 23.61 -8.99 6.80
CA ILE A 137 23.08 -9.22 8.15
C ILE A 137 21.84 -8.32 8.44
N PRO A 138 21.89 -6.97 8.30
CA PRO A 138 20.70 -6.13 8.46
C PRO A 138 19.60 -6.46 7.45
N PHE A 139 19.95 -6.91 6.24
CA PHE A 139 18.97 -7.37 5.26
C PHE A 139 18.19 -8.59 5.78
N LEU A 140 18.87 -9.60 6.35
CA LEU A 140 18.21 -10.76 6.95
C LEU A 140 17.30 -10.38 8.12
N VAL A 141 17.75 -9.45 8.98
CA VAL A 141 16.91 -8.94 10.09
C VAL A 141 15.66 -8.24 9.55
N SER A 142 15.82 -7.39 8.53
CA SER A 142 14.69 -6.73 7.86
C SER A 142 13.74 -7.75 7.23
N LEU A 143 14.27 -8.75 6.51
CA LEU A 143 13.47 -9.81 5.89
C LEU A 143 12.69 -10.62 6.93
N TYR A 144 13.34 -11.00 8.03
CA TYR A 144 12.67 -11.70 9.13
C TYR A 144 11.52 -10.85 9.71
N SER A 145 11.76 -9.56 9.94
CA SER A 145 10.72 -8.66 10.46
C SER A 145 9.51 -8.56 9.52
N LYS A 146 9.73 -8.56 8.19
CA LYS A 146 8.66 -8.58 7.18
C LYS A 146 7.86 -9.87 7.22
N ILE A 147 8.54 -11.01 7.34
CA ILE A 147 7.89 -12.33 7.41
C ILE A 147 6.96 -12.41 8.63
N VAL A 148 7.39 -11.87 9.77
CA VAL A 148 6.56 -11.85 10.99
C VAL A 148 5.27 -11.04 10.76
N VAL A 149 5.37 -9.85 10.17
CA VAL A 149 4.19 -9.03 9.86
C VAL A 149 3.30 -9.70 8.82
N GLN A 150 3.87 -10.24 7.75
CA GLN A 150 3.12 -10.94 6.71
C GLN A 150 2.35 -12.13 7.26
N LYS A 151 2.88 -12.83 8.27
CA LYS A 151 2.18 -13.93 8.93
C LYS A 151 0.90 -13.45 9.63
N ASP A 152 0.94 -12.30 10.30
CA ASP A 152 -0.26 -11.68 10.90
C ASP A 152 -1.28 -11.30 9.83
N LEU A 153 -0.84 -10.66 8.74
CA LEU A 153 -1.72 -10.30 7.62
C LEU A 153 -2.35 -11.55 6.97
N ASN A 154 -1.58 -12.62 6.79
CA ASN A 154 -2.08 -13.89 6.26
C ASN A 154 -3.14 -14.54 7.17
N ASN A 155 -2.97 -14.44 8.50
CA ASN A 155 -3.97 -14.91 9.45
C ASN A 155 -5.26 -14.09 9.38
N LYS A 156 -5.16 -12.78 9.12
CA LYS A 156 -6.35 -11.94 8.88
C LYS A 156 -7.02 -12.32 7.57
N ILE A 157 -6.26 -12.52 6.50
CA ILE A 157 -6.80 -12.92 5.19
C ILE A 157 -7.52 -14.28 5.26
N SER A 158 -7.02 -15.24 6.05
CA SER A 158 -7.67 -16.55 6.17
C SER A 158 -9.09 -16.46 6.70
N PHE A 159 -9.40 -15.48 7.57
CA PHE A 159 -10.77 -15.20 7.99
C PHE A 159 -11.67 -14.89 6.79
N PHE A 160 -11.25 -13.97 5.91
CA PHE A 160 -12.03 -13.59 4.73
C PHE A 160 -12.20 -14.76 3.76
N LEU A 161 -11.18 -15.61 3.59
CA LEU A 161 -11.27 -16.81 2.75
C LEU A 161 -12.19 -17.90 3.34
N GLU A 162 -12.33 -17.97 4.67
CA GLU A 162 -13.30 -18.86 5.32
C GLU A 162 -14.72 -18.30 5.22
N ALA A 163 -14.87 -17.00 5.49
CA ALA A 163 -16.10 -16.24 5.33
C ALA A 163 -16.68 -16.29 3.90
N GLU A 164 -15.80 -16.25 2.89
CA GLU A 164 -16.20 -16.38 1.49
C GLU A 164 -17.00 -17.67 1.22
N LYS A 165 -16.66 -18.77 1.89
CA LYS A 165 -17.25 -20.10 1.65
C LYS A 165 -18.66 -20.25 2.20
N ILE A 166 -19.02 -19.44 3.20
CA ILE A 166 -20.33 -19.49 3.85
C ILE A 166 -21.31 -18.45 3.29
N ILE A 167 -20.79 -17.40 2.64
CA ILE A 167 -21.62 -16.39 1.99
C ILE A 167 -21.98 -16.89 0.58
N PRO A 168 -23.28 -17.00 0.23
CA PRO A 168 -23.70 -17.41 -1.11
C PRO A 168 -23.19 -16.46 -2.20
N ALA A 169 -22.97 -17.00 -3.40
CA ALA A 169 -22.70 -16.20 -4.59
C ALA A 169 -23.80 -15.15 -4.83
N ASN A 170 -23.43 -14.04 -5.45
CA ASN A 170 -24.27 -12.87 -5.76
C ASN A 170 -24.84 -12.13 -4.54
N SER A 171 -24.31 -12.41 -3.35
CA SER A 171 -24.65 -11.66 -2.14
C SER A 171 -24.04 -10.26 -2.16
N VAL A 172 -24.78 -9.28 -1.66
CA VAL A 172 -24.31 -7.91 -1.45
C VAL A 172 -23.85 -7.75 0.00
N ILE A 173 -22.61 -7.28 0.16
CA ILE A 173 -21.94 -7.18 1.44
C ILE A 173 -21.62 -5.71 1.71
N TYR A 174 -22.14 -5.22 2.83
CA TYR A 174 -21.75 -3.92 3.37
C TYR A 174 -20.67 -4.12 4.42
N THR A 175 -19.60 -3.34 4.37
CA THR A 175 -18.50 -3.47 5.32
C THR A 175 -18.48 -2.29 6.28
N ILE A 176 -18.10 -2.58 7.52
CA ILE A 176 -17.91 -1.60 8.58
C ILE A 176 -16.51 -1.83 9.12
N ARG A 177 -15.59 -1.03 8.59
CA ARG A 177 -14.18 -1.02 9.01
C ARG A 177 -13.97 -0.04 10.16
N HIS A 178 -13.31 -0.51 11.21
CA HIS A 178 -12.88 0.30 12.35
C HIS A 178 -11.44 -0.07 12.75
N SER A 179 -10.51 0.22 11.83
CA SER A 179 -9.07 0.01 11.99
C SER A 179 -8.31 1.25 11.53
N ASP A 180 -7.18 1.54 12.16
CA ASP A 180 -6.23 2.57 11.74
C ASP A 180 -5.20 2.06 10.72
N ASN A 181 -5.10 0.74 10.54
CA ASN A 181 -4.23 0.15 9.55
C ASN A 181 -4.80 0.40 8.14
N TRP A 182 -4.03 1.12 7.33
CA TRP A 182 -4.43 1.45 5.97
C TRP A 182 -4.65 0.20 5.09
N LEU A 183 -3.87 -0.88 5.33
CA LEU A 183 -3.98 -2.15 4.60
C LEU A 183 -5.32 -2.85 4.81
N ASP A 184 -5.93 -2.67 5.98
CA ASP A 184 -7.21 -3.30 6.30
C ASP A 184 -8.33 -2.78 5.37
N GLY A 185 -8.15 -1.62 4.73
CA GLY A 185 -9.06 -1.13 3.69
C GLY A 185 -9.14 -1.98 2.44
N HIS A 186 -8.23 -2.93 2.26
CA HIS A 186 -8.20 -3.82 1.11
C HIS A 186 -8.65 -5.24 1.46
N PHE A 187 -8.81 -5.57 2.74
CA PHE A 187 -9.07 -6.96 3.15
C PHE A 187 -10.46 -7.46 2.81
N SER A 188 -11.46 -6.58 2.84
CA SER A 188 -12.83 -6.90 2.41
C SER A 188 -12.88 -7.52 1.02
N ASN A 189 -12.06 -7.04 0.09
CA ASN A 189 -11.98 -7.53 -1.29
C ASN A 189 -11.60 -9.02 -1.40
N TYR A 190 -10.95 -9.61 -0.38
CA TYR A 190 -10.65 -11.04 -0.37
C TYR A 190 -11.89 -11.92 -0.20
N LEU A 191 -13.05 -11.38 0.20
CA LEU A 191 -14.31 -12.13 0.23
C LEU A 191 -14.79 -12.56 -1.15
N GLY A 192 -14.39 -11.84 -2.20
CA GLY A 192 -14.87 -12.03 -3.57
C GLY A 192 -13.85 -12.66 -4.52
N ILE A 193 -12.79 -13.31 -4.00
CA ILE A 193 -11.67 -13.78 -4.82
C ILE A 193 -12.01 -15.03 -5.65
N ASN A 194 -12.78 -15.96 -5.10
CA ASN A 194 -13.26 -17.19 -5.72
C ASN A 194 -14.78 -17.22 -5.89
N ASN A 195 -15.51 -16.32 -5.22
CA ASN A 195 -16.96 -16.28 -5.18
C ASN A 195 -17.49 -14.92 -5.67
N ALA A 196 -18.50 -14.94 -6.53
CA ALA A 196 -19.03 -13.73 -7.17
C ALA A 196 -19.89 -12.90 -6.19
N GLN A 197 -19.26 -12.19 -5.25
CA GLN A 197 -19.92 -11.36 -4.25
C GLN A 197 -19.79 -9.87 -4.62
N VAL A 198 -20.76 -9.05 -4.20
CA VAL A 198 -20.73 -7.59 -4.40
C VAL A 198 -20.31 -6.92 -3.10
N ILE A 199 -19.05 -6.50 -3.04
CA ILE A 199 -18.46 -5.86 -1.85
C ILE A 199 -18.54 -4.35 -2.03
N LEU A 200 -19.29 -3.69 -1.16
CA LEU A 200 -19.62 -2.29 -1.34
C LEU A 200 -18.45 -1.34 -1.03
N ASP A 201 -17.49 -1.70 -0.18
CA ASP A 201 -16.39 -0.78 0.16
C ASP A 201 -15.21 -0.78 -0.82
N ASN A 202 -15.35 -1.37 -2.01
CA ASN A 202 -14.25 -1.45 -2.95
C ASN A 202 -13.70 -0.05 -3.28
N TYR A 203 -12.51 0.26 -2.73
CA TYR A 203 -11.86 1.54 -2.85
C TYR A 203 -11.56 1.91 -4.32
N GLU A 204 -11.33 0.91 -5.18
CA GLU A 204 -10.99 1.07 -6.60
C GLU A 204 -12.05 1.86 -7.37
N VAL A 205 -13.29 1.71 -6.94
CA VAL A 205 -14.45 2.38 -7.51
C VAL A 205 -14.39 3.90 -7.33
N GLY A 206 -13.75 4.36 -6.25
CA GLY A 206 -13.64 5.78 -5.93
C GLY A 206 -12.40 6.45 -6.51
N THR A 207 -11.38 5.71 -6.94
CA THR A 207 -10.09 6.31 -7.33
C THR A 207 -10.05 6.79 -8.79
N GLY A 208 -10.90 6.24 -9.66
CA GLY A 208 -10.84 6.49 -11.10
C GLY A 208 -9.59 5.91 -11.79
N TYR A 209 -8.72 5.22 -11.04
CA TYR A 209 -7.53 4.53 -11.58
C TYR A 209 -7.90 3.19 -12.23
N PHE A 210 -8.92 2.52 -11.70
CA PHE A 210 -9.35 1.21 -12.16
C PHE A 210 -10.53 1.34 -13.12
N PRO A 211 -10.69 0.41 -14.08
CA PRO A 211 -11.83 0.40 -15.00
C PRO A 211 -13.16 0.02 -14.32
N VAL A 212 -13.17 -0.12 -12.99
CA VAL A 212 -14.35 -0.45 -12.20
C VAL A 212 -15.07 0.84 -11.84
N VAL A 213 -16.25 1.03 -12.41
CA VAL A 213 -17.08 2.21 -12.19
C VAL A 213 -18.44 1.83 -11.63
N ARG A 214 -19.06 2.74 -10.86
CA ARG A 214 -20.47 2.58 -10.46
C ARG A 214 -21.35 2.83 -11.68
N LYS A 215 -22.29 1.92 -11.93
CA LYS A 215 -23.27 2.08 -13.01
C LYS A 215 -24.11 3.36 -12.87
N ASN A 216 -24.33 3.84 -11.65
CA ASN A 216 -24.99 5.11 -11.34
C ASN A 216 -24.24 5.82 -10.21
N GLU A 217 -23.34 6.74 -10.54
CA GLU A 217 -22.54 7.48 -9.54
C GLU A 217 -23.38 8.37 -8.62
N GLN A 218 -24.56 8.81 -9.07
CA GLN A 218 -25.29 9.88 -8.40
C GLN A 218 -26.15 9.44 -7.21
N ASN A 219 -26.54 8.17 -7.08
CA ASN A 219 -27.50 7.74 -6.04
C ASN A 219 -27.41 6.23 -5.73
N LEU A 220 -26.22 5.65 -5.55
CA LEU A 220 -26.17 4.29 -5.02
C LEU A 220 -26.56 4.32 -3.55
N CYS A 221 -27.78 3.85 -3.30
CA CYS A 221 -28.36 3.81 -1.99
C CYS A 221 -28.53 2.37 -1.55
N VAL A 222 -28.12 2.08 -0.32
CA VAL A 222 -28.29 0.77 0.28
C VAL A 222 -29.56 0.73 1.11
N ARG A 223 -30.26 -0.39 1.00
CA ARG A 223 -31.41 -0.71 1.84
C ARG A 223 -30.96 -1.64 2.94
N LEU A 224 -31.34 -1.30 4.17
CA LEU A 224 -31.27 -2.18 5.34
C LEU A 224 -32.70 -2.70 5.59
N PRO A 225 -32.89 -3.91 6.15
CA PRO A 225 -34.21 -4.42 6.49
C PRO A 225 -34.85 -3.69 7.69
N PHE A 226 -34.32 -2.54 8.07
CA PHE A 226 -34.78 -1.74 9.18
C PHE A 226 -34.68 -0.25 8.89
N GLU A 227 -35.62 0.52 9.44
CA GLU A 227 -35.54 1.98 9.39
C GLU A 227 -34.28 2.48 10.09
N PHE A 228 -33.47 3.22 9.34
CA PHE A 228 -32.31 3.93 9.85
C PHE A 228 -32.48 5.41 9.51
N LYS A 229 -32.79 6.23 10.53
CA LYS A 229 -33.16 7.64 10.34
C LYS A 229 -31.97 8.59 10.24
N THR A 230 -30.77 8.10 10.51
CA THR A 230 -29.57 8.92 10.56
C THR A 230 -28.85 8.85 9.21
N GLU A 231 -28.60 9.99 8.58
CA GLU A 231 -27.65 10.03 7.47
C GLU A 231 -26.27 9.62 7.99
N LEU A 232 -25.71 8.54 7.44
CA LEU A 232 -24.33 8.18 7.67
C LEU A 232 -23.43 9.23 6.99
N LYS A 233 -22.96 10.23 7.75
CA LYS A 233 -22.20 11.36 7.19
C LYS A 233 -20.86 10.95 6.56
N ASN A 234 -20.40 9.73 6.83
CA ASN A 234 -19.08 9.21 6.44
C ASN A 234 -19.14 7.89 5.64
N SER A 235 -20.30 7.45 5.16
CA SER A 235 -20.35 6.31 4.23
C SER A 235 -20.27 6.78 2.79
N ASN A 236 -19.56 6.03 1.95
CA ASN A 236 -19.55 6.23 0.49
C ASN A 236 -20.90 5.89 -0.17
N PHE A 237 -21.95 5.64 0.62
CA PHE A 237 -23.29 5.22 0.21
C PHE A 237 -24.33 5.92 1.08
N GLY A 238 -25.42 6.39 0.46
CA GLY A 238 -26.61 6.79 1.20
C GLY A 238 -27.38 5.56 1.72
N ILE A 239 -28.13 5.71 2.81
CA ILE A 239 -29.17 4.74 3.19
C ILE A 239 -30.50 5.28 2.69
N CYS A 240 -31.28 4.45 1.99
CA CYS A 240 -32.57 4.86 1.46
C CYS A 240 -33.73 4.26 2.25
N SER A 241 -34.75 5.09 2.45
CA SER A 241 -36.08 4.64 2.84
C SER A 241 -36.88 4.29 1.59
N GLY A 242 -37.38 3.04 1.49
CA GLY A 242 -38.30 2.63 0.41
C GLY A 242 -37.85 1.42 -0.44
N SER A 243 -38.46 1.26 -1.62
CA SER A 243 -38.18 0.18 -2.58
C SER A 243 -36.91 0.40 -3.40
N ASP A 244 -36.43 1.64 -3.45
CA ASP A 244 -35.39 2.06 -4.38
C ASP A 244 -34.03 1.98 -3.66
N GLY A 245 -33.41 0.80 -3.73
CA GLY A 245 -32.10 0.55 -3.12
C GLY A 245 -31.62 -0.89 -3.29
N ILE A 246 -30.32 -1.10 -3.13
CA ILE A 246 -29.74 -2.44 -3.15
C ILE A 246 -29.90 -3.08 -1.77
N ASN A 247 -30.47 -4.27 -1.71
CA ASN A 247 -30.54 -5.06 -0.48
C ASN A 247 -29.15 -5.50 -0.05
N ILE A 248 -28.73 -5.07 1.14
CA ILE A 248 -27.55 -5.64 1.80
C ILE A 248 -27.93 -7.01 2.36
N ASN A 249 -27.32 -8.08 1.87
CA ASN A 249 -27.54 -9.43 2.40
C ASN A 249 -26.71 -9.69 3.67
N TYR A 250 -25.49 -9.15 3.71
CA TYR A 250 -24.55 -9.37 4.80
C TYR A 250 -23.86 -8.08 5.24
N VAL A 251 -23.57 -7.99 6.53
CA VAL A 251 -22.72 -6.95 7.10
C VAL A 251 -21.44 -7.57 7.64
N LEU A 252 -20.31 -7.11 7.13
CA LEU A 252 -18.97 -7.47 7.58
C LEU A 252 -18.45 -6.39 8.53
N GLU A 253 -18.34 -6.70 9.81
CA GLU A 253 -17.70 -5.87 10.83
C GLU A 253 -16.24 -6.31 10.97
N TYR A 254 -15.29 -5.38 10.85
CA TYR A 254 -13.89 -5.70 11.15
C TYR A 254 -13.03 -4.53 11.63
N GLY A 255 -12.15 -4.83 12.59
CA GLY A 255 -11.18 -3.89 13.16
C GLY A 255 -11.14 -3.91 14.68
N HIS A 256 -10.21 -3.15 15.28
CA HIS A 256 -10.01 -3.13 16.74
C HIS A 256 -10.34 -1.79 17.40
N LEU A 257 -10.59 -0.75 16.61
CA LEU A 257 -10.88 0.57 17.14
C LEU A 257 -12.35 0.67 17.58
N PRO A 258 -12.66 1.56 18.54
CA PRO A 258 -14.05 1.88 18.86
C PRO A 258 -14.78 2.44 17.63
N PHE A 259 -16.07 2.10 17.51
CA PHE A 259 -16.94 2.70 16.52
C PHE A 259 -17.07 4.21 16.74
N ASN A 260 -17.12 4.96 15.64
CA ASN A 260 -17.70 6.29 15.71
C ASN A 260 -19.22 6.20 15.99
N GLN A 261 -19.85 7.32 16.34
CA GLN A 261 -21.26 7.33 16.74
C GLN A 261 -22.19 6.72 15.68
N ASP A 262 -21.98 7.04 14.41
CA ASP A 262 -22.81 6.55 13.30
C ASP A 262 -22.64 5.04 13.08
N GLN A 263 -21.40 4.56 13.08
CA GLN A 263 -21.08 3.14 12.98
C GLN A 263 -21.64 2.35 14.17
N LYS A 264 -21.63 2.93 15.37
CA LYS A 264 -22.17 2.29 16.56
C LYS A 264 -23.68 2.09 16.44
N ILE A 265 -24.43 3.13 16.07
CA ILE A 265 -25.89 3.05 15.89
C ILE A 265 -26.23 2.00 14.81
N LEU A 266 -25.46 1.97 13.73
CA LEU A 266 -25.63 0.97 12.68
C LEU A 266 -25.36 -0.44 13.20
N MET A 267 -24.23 -0.67 13.88
CA MET A 267 -23.89 -1.99 14.40
C MET A 267 -24.82 -2.47 15.50
N ASP A 268 -25.33 -1.58 16.35
CA ASP A 268 -26.34 -1.94 17.35
C ASP A 268 -27.62 -2.46 16.66
N SER A 269 -28.02 -1.80 15.56
CA SER A 269 -29.18 -2.24 14.76
C SER A 269 -28.93 -3.57 14.04
N VAL A 270 -27.73 -3.75 13.48
CA VAL A 270 -27.31 -5.02 12.84
C VAL A 270 -27.26 -6.16 13.85
N LYS A 271 -26.70 -5.94 15.04
CA LYS A 271 -26.60 -6.96 16.11
C LYS A 271 -27.97 -7.32 16.68
N GLN A 272 -28.92 -6.39 16.71
CA GLN A 272 -30.28 -6.64 17.19
C GLN A 272 -31.12 -7.45 16.18
N LYS A 273 -30.93 -7.23 14.87
CA LYS A 273 -31.85 -7.73 13.82
C LYS A 273 -31.23 -8.76 12.88
N GLY A 274 -29.91 -8.80 12.80
CA GLY A 274 -29.16 -9.76 12.00
C GLY A 274 -28.79 -11.01 12.80
N GLU A 275 -28.43 -12.06 12.09
CA GLU A 275 -27.93 -13.32 12.63
C GLU A 275 -26.41 -13.36 12.46
N LEU A 276 -25.65 -13.54 13.53
CA LEU A 276 -24.21 -13.76 13.44
C LEU A 276 -23.96 -15.16 12.86
N ILE A 277 -23.48 -15.24 11.62
CA ILE A 277 -23.21 -16.52 10.94
C ILE A 277 -21.75 -16.95 11.05
N PHE A 278 -20.85 -16.00 11.31
CA PHE A 278 -19.42 -16.27 11.45
C PHE A 278 -18.75 -15.16 12.24
N GLY A 279 -17.88 -15.52 13.17
CA GLY A 279 -17.15 -14.57 13.99
C GLY A 279 -15.83 -15.17 14.48
N ARG A 280 -14.77 -14.37 14.44
CA ARG A 280 -13.45 -14.70 14.99
C ARG A 280 -12.76 -13.41 15.40
N ASP A 281 -12.43 -13.30 16.67
CA ASP A 281 -11.75 -12.14 17.25
C ASP A 281 -12.44 -10.81 16.92
N ALA A 282 -11.83 -10.03 16.03
CA ALA A 282 -12.25 -8.69 15.63
C ALA A 282 -13.00 -8.67 14.29
N PHE A 283 -13.46 -9.82 13.81
CA PHE A 283 -14.14 -9.97 12.54
C PHE A 283 -15.45 -10.70 12.74
N ASN A 284 -16.56 -10.10 12.29
CA ASN A 284 -17.91 -10.67 12.41
C ASN A 284 -18.68 -10.50 11.11
N ILE A 285 -19.50 -11.49 10.79
CA ILE A 285 -20.40 -11.47 9.63
C ILE A 285 -21.82 -11.72 10.10
N TYR A 286 -22.67 -10.74 9.84
CA TYR A 286 -24.09 -10.78 10.15
C TYR A 286 -24.88 -10.97 8.86
N LYS A 287 -25.75 -11.97 8.85
CA LYS A 287 -26.78 -12.15 7.82
C LYS A 287 -27.98 -11.29 8.19
N LEU A 288 -28.47 -10.51 7.22
CA LEU A 288 -29.65 -9.67 7.39
C LEU A 288 -30.89 -10.40 6.87
N ASN A 289 -31.95 -10.44 7.69
CA ASN A 289 -33.23 -11.05 7.32
C ASN A 289 -34.17 -9.97 6.77
N TYR A 290 -34.60 -10.13 5.51
CA TYR A 290 -35.65 -9.32 4.88
C TYR A 290 -36.99 -10.04 4.93
#